data_AF-A0A160T6S3-F1
#
_entry.id   AF-A0A160T6S3-F1
#
_cell.length_a   1.000
_cell.length_b   1.000
_cell.length_c   1.000
_cell.angle_alpha   90.00
_cell.angle_beta   90.00
_cell.angle_gamma   90.00
#
_symmetry.space_group_name_H-M   'P 1'
#
loop_
_entity.id
_entity.type
_entity.pdbx_description
1 polymer ?
#
loop_
_entity_poly.entity_id
_entity_poly.type
_entity_poly.pdbx_seq_one_letter_code
_entity_poly.pdbx_strand_id
1 'polypeptide(L)'
;MPIAWWGLVGLFAAALINRAADCWFSPARLACGLTRHPARQAAVWAGVPVLFALLAGREMAQAQVATACLFAAILVLLAVIDLEQRRLPDVIVLPALALALVVRPGGDLGATVAGAVAAGALFLLLYAVGRRLYGPGALGMGDVKLAALIGAVVGLERLALALPLGIFLAGAAALVLLLSGRATRGDSLPYGHFMALAAVVVMVV
;
A
#
# COMPACT_ATOMS: atom_id res chain seq x y z
N MET A 1 -20.38 15.58 -3.49
CA MET A 1 -20.59 14.88 -4.78
C MET A 1 -21.24 13.52 -4.54
N PRO A 2 -22.07 12.99 -5.45
CA PRO A 2 -22.68 11.66 -5.29
C PRO A 2 -21.63 10.55 -5.24
N ILE A 3 -21.88 9.50 -4.45
CA ILE A 3 -20.99 8.31 -4.31
C ILE A 3 -20.68 7.68 -5.68
N ALA A 4 -21.65 7.65 -6.58
CA ALA A 4 -21.48 7.11 -7.94
C ALA A 4 -20.35 7.79 -8.74
N TRP A 5 -20.10 9.09 -8.52
CA TRP A 5 -18.99 9.79 -9.18
C TRP A 5 -17.64 9.28 -8.72
N TRP A 6 -17.49 8.96 -7.44
CA TRP A 6 -16.24 8.41 -6.92
C TRP A 6 -15.97 6.99 -7.44
N GLY A 7 -17.01 6.21 -7.72
CA GLY A 7 -16.87 4.94 -8.44
C GLY A 7 -16.30 5.11 -9.85
N LEU A 8 -16.78 6.12 -10.60
CA LEU A 8 -16.24 6.45 -11.94
C LEU A 8 -14.80 6.95 -11.88
N VAL A 9 -14.47 7.80 -10.90
CA VAL A 9 -13.09 8.24 -10.65
C VAL A 9 -12.22 7.02 -10.29
N GLY A 10 -12.76 6.06 -9.53
CA GLY A 10 -12.09 4.81 -9.20
C GLY A 10 -11.85 3.92 -10.42
N LEU A 11 -12.75 3.88 -11.40
CA LEU A 11 -12.51 3.19 -12.68
C LEU A 11 -11.36 3.84 -13.46
N PHE A 12 -11.33 5.17 -13.50
CA PHE A 12 -10.21 5.88 -14.12
C PHE A 12 -8.89 5.63 -13.37
N ALA A 13 -8.91 5.64 -12.04
CA ALA A 13 -7.75 5.30 -11.21
C ALA A 13 -7.30 3.84 -11.44
N ALA A 14 -8.23 2.89 -11.56
CA ALA A 14 -7.93 1.50 -11.89
C ALA A 14 -7.20 1.36 -13.23
N ALA A 15 -7.65 2.10 -14.25
CA ALA A 15 -7.00 2.15 -15.56
C ALA A 15 -5.56 2.68 -15.45
N LEU A 16 -5.36 3.77 -14.70
CA LEU A 16 -4.04 4.34 -14.46
C LEU A 16 -3.12 3.41 -13.68
N ILE A 17 -3.62 2.77 -12.62
CA ILE A 17 -2.85 1.81 -11.81
C ILE A 17 -2.40 0.64 -12.67
N ASN A 18 -3.32 0.02 -13.42
CA ASN A 18 -2.98 -1.10 -14.32
C ASN A 18 -1.96 -0.68 -15.38
N ARG A 19 -2.15 0.49 -16.01
CA ARG A 19 -1.21 1.01 -17.01
C ARG A 19 0.15 1.34 -16.41
N ALA A 20 0.19 2.00 -15.24
CA ALA A 20 1.41 2.36 -14.54
C ALA A 20 2.18 1.11 -14.11
N ALA A 21 1.49 0.11 -13.57
CA ALA A 21 2.03 -1.20 -13.29
C ALA A 21 2.63 -1.80 -14.57
N ASP A 22 1.86 -2.01 -15.63
CA ASP A 22 2.35 -2.63 -16.88
C ASP A 22 3.55 -1.90 -17.50
N CYS A 23 3.58 -0.56 -17.44
CA CYS A 23 4.72 0.26 -17.85
C CYS A 23 5.95 0.02 -16.98
N TRP A 24 5.77 -0.14 -15.67
CA TRP A 24 6.85 -0.43 -14.72
C TRP A 24 7.48 -1.81 -14.99
N PHE A 25 6.69 -2.77 -15.49
CA PHE A 25 7.14 -4.12 -15.82
C PHE A 25 7.77 -4.27 -17.21
N SER A 26 7.66 -3.29 -18.10
CA SER A 26 8.10 -3.45 -19.48
C SER A 26 9.49 -2.83 -19.74
N PRO A 27 10.54 -3.64 -19.98
CA PRO A 27 11.86 -3.13 -20.33
C PRO A 27 11.88 -2.37 -21.68
N ALA A 28 10.89 -2.61 -22.54
CA ALA A 28 10.64 -1.83 -23.74
C ALA A 28 9.38 -0.97 -23.54
N ARG A 29 9.53 0.36 -23.60
CA ARG A 29 8.41 1.32 -23.49
C ARG A 29 7.27 1.02 -24.47
N LEU A 30 7.58 0.38 -25.61
CA LEU A 30 6.64 -0.03 -26.66
C LEU A 30 5.66 -1.14 -26.25
N ALA A 31 5.99 -1.96 -25.25
CA ALA A 31 5.11 -3.02 -24.75
C ALA A 31 4.30 -2.60 -23.49
N CYS A 32 4.37 -1.32 -23.09
CA CYS A 32 3.53 -0.81 -22.02
C CYS A 32 2.05 -0.83 -22.43
N GLY A 33 1.21 -1.45 -21.60
CA GLY A 33 -0.23 -1.57 -21.82
C GLY A 33 -0.67 -2.88 -22.48
N LEU A 34 0.25 -3.77 -22.83
CA LEU A 34 -0.08 -5.15 -23.17
C LEU A 34 -0.38 -5.93 -21.88
N THR A 35 -1.51 -6.62 -21.86
CA THR A 35 -2.04 -7.33 -20.68
C THR A 35 -1.18 -8.56 -20.35
N ARG A 36 -0.18 -8.38 -19.49
CA ARG A 36 0.69 -9.50 -19.05
C ARG A 36 0.13 -10.30 -17.87
N HIS A 37 -0.76 -9.68 -17.07
CA HIS A 37 -1.31 -10.28 -15.85
C HIS A 37 -2.83 -10.04 -15.74
N PRO A 38 -3.67 -10.86 -16.41
CA PRO A 38 -5.12 -10.62 -16.49
C PRO A 38 -5.82 -10.68 -15.14
N ALA A 39 -5.38 -11.58 -14.24
CA ALA A 39 -5.96 -11.71 -12.91
C ALA A 39 -5.74 -10.45 -12.05
N ARG A 40 -4.52 -9.89 -12.06
CA ARG A 40 -4.22 -8.62 -11.39
C ARG A 40 -5.09 -7.49 -11.95
N GLN A 41 -5.16 -7.39 -13.28
CA GLN A 41 -5.94 -6.34 -13.91
C GLN A 41 -7.42 -6.40 -13.52
N ALA A 42 -8.02 -7.59 -13.56
CA ALA A 42 -9.40 -7.81 -13.13
C ALA A 42 -9.60 -7.42 -11.65
N ALA A 43 -8.68 -7.82 -10.76
CA ALA A 43 -8.75 -7.46 -9.35
C ALA A 43 -8.69 -5.94 -9.11
N VAL A 44 -7.80 -5.22 -9.82
CA VAL A 44 -7.70 -3.75 -9.72
C VAL A 44 -8.93 -3.06 -10.30
N TRP A 45 -9.43 -3.53 -11.45
CA TRP A 45 -10.65 -3.01 -12.09
C TRP A 45 -11.90 -3.20 -11.24
N ALA A 46 -12.01 -4.30 -10.51
CA ALA A 46 -13.12 -4.54 -9.60
C ALA A 46 -12.93 -3.81 -8.26
N GLY A 47 -11.73 -3.86 -7.68
CA GLY A 47 -11.46 -3.43 -6.32
C GLY A 47 -11.39 -1.92 -6.14
N VAL A 48 -10.70 -1.19 -7.03
CA VAL A 48 -10.45 0.25 -6.86
C VAL A 48 -11.74 1.10 -6.93
N PRO A 49 -12.68 0.86 -7.87
CA PRO A 49 -13.96 1.58 -7.90
C PRO A 49 -14.78 1.36 -6.64
N VAL A 50 -14.83 0.11 -6.16
CA VAL A 50 -15.54 -0.25 -4.93
C VAL A 50 -14.91 0.45 -3.73
N LEU A 51 -13.58 0.41 -3.64
CA LEU A 51 -12.83 1.10 -2.59
C LEU A 51 -13.13 2.61 -2.56
N PHE A 52 -13.13 3.28 -3.72
CA PHE A 52 -13.42 4.71 -3.80
C PHE A 52 -14.87 5.01 -3.41
N ALA A 53 -15.82 4.16 -3.81
CA ALA A 53 -17.21 4.29 -3.40
C ALA A 53 -17.38 4.10 -1.89
N LEU A 54 -16.68 3.13 -1.29
CA LEU A 54 -16.69 2.91 0.16
C LEU A 54 -16.11 4.11 0.92
N LEU A 55 -14.97 4.65 0.48
CA LEU A 55 -14.38 5.85 1.10
C LEU A 55 -15.29 7.08 0.96
N ALA A 56 -15.96 7.24 -0.19
CA ALA A 56 -16.90 8.34 -0.41
C ALA A 56 -18.23 8.19 0.35
N GLY A 57 -18.60 6.97 0.73
CA GLY A 57 -19.76 6.70 1.58
C GLY A 57 -19.53 7.00 3.06
N ARG A 58 -18.30 7.33 3.45
CA ARG A 58 -17.96 7.77 4.80
C ARG A 58 -18.39 9.23 4.97
N GLU A 59 -18.85 9.61 6.17
CA GLU A 59 -19.24 10.98 6.51
C GLU A 59 -18.02 11.90 6.65
N MET A 60 -17.26 12.07 5.56
CA MET A 60 -16.02 12.84 5.49
C MET A 60 -16.23 14.08 4.61
N ALA A 61 -15.44 15.12 4.86
CA ALA A 61 -15.42 16.28 3.97
C ALA A 61 -14.94 15.86 2.57
N GLN A 62 -15.44 16.51 1.51
CA GLN A 62 -15.11 16.13 0.13
C GLN A 62 -13.59 16.19 -0.15
N ALA A 63 -12.86 17.11 0.49
CA ALA A 63 -11.41 17.19 0.41
C ALA A 63 -10.71 15.97 1.04
N GLN A 64 -11.21 15.48 2.17
CA GLN A 64 -10.68 14.31 2.86
C GLN A 64 -10.93 13.03 2.04
N VAL A 65 -12.11 12.91 1.43
CA VAL A 65 -12.41 11.81 0.49
C VAL A 65 -11.43 11.82 -0.67
N ALA A 66 -11.16 12.99 -1.26
CA ALA A 66 -10.20 13.12 -2.36
C ALA A 66 -8.80 12.65 -1.96
N THR A 67 -8.30 13.10 -0.80
CA THR A 67 -6.99 12.66 -0.29
C THR A 67 -6.97 11.18 0.06
N ALA A 68 -8.05 10.64 0.64
CA ALA A 68 -8.14 9.22 0.98
C ALA A 68 -8.12 8.34 -0.28
N CYS A 69 -8.90 8.70 -1.30
CA CYS A 69 -8.90 8.03 -2.61
C CYS A 69 -7.52 8.10 -3.28
N LEU A 70 -6.83 9.23 -3.21
CA LEU A 70 -5.48 9.39 -3.74
C LEU A 70 -4.48 8.43 -3.06
N PHE A 71 -4.42 8.42 -1.73
CA PHE A 71 -3.51 7.54 -1.01
C PHE A 71 -3.88 6.07 -1.12
N ALA A 72 -5.17 5.75 -1.17
CA ALA A 72 -5.65 4.41 -1.49
C ALA A 72 -5.14 3.93 -2.86
N ALA A 73 -5.21 4.77 -3.89
CA ALA A 73 -4.68 4.44 -5.21
C ALA A 73 -3.16 4.23 -5.20
N ILE A 74 -2.40 5.08 -4.49
CA ILE A 74 -0.95 4.94 -4.33
C ILE A 74 -0.61 3.63 -3.61
N LEU A 75 -1.29 3.32 -2.50
CA LEU A 75 -1.06 2.10 -1.74
C LEU A 75 -1.42 0.85 -2.55
N VAL A 76 -2.51 0.86 -3.33
CA VAL A 76 -2.85 -0.24 -4.23
C VAL A 76 -1.78 -0.42 -5.32
N LEU A 77 -1.28 0.68 -5.91
CA LEU A 77 -0.20 0.60 -6.89
C LEU A 77 1.08 0.01 -6.27
N LEU A 78 1.47 0.47 -5.08
CA LEU A 78 2.64 -0.07 -4.36
C LEU A 78 2.43 -1.55 -4.00
N ALA A 79 1.23 -1.95 -3.58
CA ALA A 79 0.90 -3.33 -3.27
C ALA A 79 1.01 -4.23 -4.51
N VAL A 80 0.61 -3.73 -5.67
CA VAL A 80 0.77 -4.43 -6.97
C VAL A 80 2.24 -4.57 -7.34
N ILE A 81 3.02 -3.48 -7.24
CA ILE A 81 4.44 -3.50 -7.58
C ILE A 81 5.21 -4.43 -6.64
N ASP A 82 4.88 -4.42 -5.35
CA ASP A 82 5.52 -5.29 -4.35
C ASP A 82 5.19 -6.76 -4.59
N LEU A 83 3.92 -7.10 -4.88
CA LEU A 83 3.51 -8.47 -5.16
C LEU A 83 4.26 -9.09 -6.35
N GLU A 84 4.55 -8.29 -7.37
CA GLU A 84 5.16 -8.78 -8.61
C GLU A 84 6.70 -8.64 -8.65
N GLN A 85 7.29 -7.60 -8.05
CA GLN A 85 8.75 -7.36 -8.07
C GLN A 85 9.43 -7.49 -6.72
N ARG A 86 8.68 -7.57 -5.61
CA ARG A 86 9.22 -7.49 -4.24
C ARG A 86 10.05 -6.22 -4.03
N ARG A 87 9.57 -5.10 -4.58
CA ARG A 87 10.24 -3.80 -4.58
C ARG A 87 9.24 -2.69 -4.28
N LEU A 88 9.70 -1.69 -3.53
CA LEU A 88 8.96 -0.48 -3.22
C LEU A 88 9.76 0.72 -3.75
N PRO A 89 9.37 1.29 -4.91
CA PRO A 89 10.17 2.30 -5.58
C PRO A 89 10.14 3.65 -4.86
N ASP A 90 11.33 4.15 -4.52
CA ASP A 90 11.50 5.43 -3.81
C ASP A 90 10.86 6.62 -4.54
N VAL A 91 10.86 6.59 -5.88
CA VAL A 91 10.24 7.62 -6.72
C VAL A 91 8.71 7.69 -6.57
N ILE A 92 8.08 6.69 -5.94
CA ILE A 92 6.65 6.71 -5.57
C ILE A 92 6.51 6.93 -4.07
N VAL A 93 7.23 6.15 -3.25
CA VAL A 93 7.04 6.15 -1.79
C VAL A 93 7.45 7.48 -1.16
N LEU A 94 8.58 8.07 -1.55
CA LEU A 94 9.08 9.30 -0.92
C LEU A 94 8.24 10.53 -1.31
N PRO A 95 7.86 10.75 -2.59
CA PRO A 95 6.94 11.82 -2.93
C PRO A 95 5.56 11.65 -2.29
N ALA A 96 5.05 10.42 -2.18
CA ALA A 96 3.80 10.15 -1.50
C ALA A 96 3.88 10.49 0.00
N LEU A 97 4.98 10.13 0.66
CA LEU A 97 5.20 10.47 2.07
C LEU A 97 5.27 11.98 2.27
N ALA A 98 6.05 12.68 1.44
CA ALA A 98 6.12 14.14 1.49
C ALA A 98 4.73 14.78 1.26
N LEU A 99 3.97 14.27 0.28
CA LEU A 99 2.62 14.73 0.02
C LEU A 99 1.69 14.50 1.21
N ALA A 100 1.77 13.34 1.87
CA ALA A 100 0.96 13.03 3.05
C ALA A 100 1.19 14.02 4.19
N LEU A 101 2.44 14.44 4.41
CA LEU A 101 2.79 15.44 5.41
C LEU A 101 2.23 16.84 5.07
N VAL A 102 2.12 17.16 3.78
CA VAL A 102 1.56 18.44 3.31
C VAL A 102 0.03 18.45 3.41
N VAL A 103 -0.63 17.43 2.85
CA VAL A 103 -2.10 17.41 2.72
C VAL A 103 -2.82 16.85 3.94
N ARG A 104 -2.10 16.13 4.82
CA ARG A 104 -2.58 15.64 6.12
C ARG A 104 -3.91 14.90 6.00
N PRO A 105 -3.93 13.66 5.48
CA PRO A 105 -5.17 12.96 5.14
C PRO A 105 -6.16 12.82 6.32
N GLY A 106 -5.64 12.70 7.54
CA GLY A 106 -6.44 12.66 8.78
C GLY A 106 -6.81 14.03 9.35
N GLY A 107 -6.41 15.14 8.71
CA GLY A 107 -6.69 16.51 9.12
C GLY A 107 -5.74 17.09 10.17
N ASP A 108 -4.99 16.25 10.91
CA ASP A 108 -4.06 16.69 11.95
C ASP A 108 -2.60 16.43 11.58
N LEU A 109 -1.79 17.49 11.56
CA LEU A 109 -0.36 17.37 11.30
C LEU A 109 0.35 16.60 12.41
N GLY A 110 -0.07 16.77 13.67
CA GLY A 110 0.52 16.08 14.81
C GLY A 110 0.40 14.56 14.66
N ALA A 111 -0.82 14.07 14.40
CA ALA A 111 -1.12 12.66 14.18
C ALA A 111 -0.43 12.10 12.93
N THR A 112 -0.37 12.85 11.83
CA THR A 112 0.33 12.44 10.60
C THR A 112 1.85 12.30 10.86
N VAL A 113 2.49 13.31 11.46
CA VAL A 113 3.94 13.25 11.75
C VAL A 113 4.23 12.17 12.77
N ALA A 114 3.47 12.10 13.86
CA ALA A 114 3.67 11.11 14.90
C ALA A 114 3.45 9.69 14.37
N GLY A 115 2.43 9.48 13.52
CA GLY A 115 2.20 8.20 12.85
C GLY A 115 3.36 7.81 11.94
N ALA A 116 3.85 8.74 11.12
CA ALA A 116 4.98 8.51 10.23
C ALA A 116 6.27 8.15 10.98
N VAL A 117 6.58 8.92 12.04
CA VAL A 117 7.76 8.70 12.87
C VAL A 117 7.64 7.40 13.66
N ALA A 118 6.49 7.13 14.29
CA ALA A 118 6.28 5.92 15.07
C ALA A 118 6.40 4.66 14.20
N ALA A 119 5.72 4.63 13.05
CA ALA A 119 5.77 3.51 12.13
C ALA A 119 7.17 3.34 11.52
N GLY A 120 7.77 4.44 11.04
CA GLY A 120 9.10 4.44 10.45
C GLY A 120 10.18 4.02 11.44
N ALA A 121 10.16 4.53 12.66
CA ALA A 121 11.13 4.17 13.70
C ALA A 121 10.98 2.72 14.14
N LEU A 122 9.74 2.23 14.32
CA LEU A 122 9.47 0.83 14.65
C LEU A 122 10.03 -0.10 13.57
N PHE A 123 9.72 0.18 12.29
CA PHE A 123 10.21 -0.66 11.19
C PHE A 123 11.70 -0.52 10.97
N LEU A 124 12.29 0.65 11.23
CA LEU A 124 13.74 0.83 11.18
C LEU A 124 14.45 0.00 12.27
N LEU A 125 13.87 -0.07 13.47
CA LEU A 125 14.35 -0.93 14.54
C LEU A 125 14.25 -2.41 14.14
N LEU A 126 13.09 -2.84 13.61
CA LEU A 126 12.90 -4.21 13.12
C LEU A 126 13.88 -4.54 11.99
N TYR A 127 14.14 -3.59 11.08
CA TYR A 127 15.14 -3.72 10.02
C TYR A 127 16.54 -3.93 10.60
N ALA A 128 16.96 -3.08 11.55
CA ALA A 128 18.29 -3.15 12.15
C ALA A 128 18.49 -4.44 12.95
N VAL A 129 17.51 -4.83 13.76
CA VAL A 129 17.53 -6.06 14.56
C VAL A 129 17.48 -7.29 13.66
N GLY A 130 16.55 -7.31 12.70
CA GLY A 130 16.39 -8.42 11.75
C GLY A 130 17.64 -8.64 10.91
N ARG A 131 18.26 -7.54 10.42
CA ARG A 131 19.53 -7.62 9.68
C ARG A 131 20.67 -8.17 10.54
N ARG A 132 20.69 -7.87 11.84
CA ARG A 132 21.72 -8.37 12.77
C ARG A 132 21.52 -9.84 13.14
N LEU A 133 20.28 -10.30 13.32
CA LEU A 133 19.96 -11.66 13.76
C LEU A 133 19.87 -12.66 12.60
N TYR A 134 19.26 -12.26 11.48
CA TYR A 134 18.95 -13.15 10.34
C TYR A 134 19.74 -12.80 9.07
N GLY A 135 20.56 -11.75 9.11
CA GLY A 135 21.42 -11.35 8.01
C GLY A 135 20.74 -10.45 6.96
N PRO A 136 21.44 -10.14 5.86
CA PRO A 136 20.90 -9.33 4.77
C PRO A 136 19.72 -10.06 4.11
N GLY A 137 18.56 -9.42 4.10
CA GLY A 137 17.32 -9.96 3.48
C GLY A 137 16.17 -10.20 4.45
N ALA A 138 16.37 -10.02 5.76
CA ALA A 138 15.32 -10.21 6.76
C ALA A 138 14.13 -9.24 6.62
N LEU A 139 14.42 -7.96 6.37
CA LEU A 139 13.44 -6.91 6.11
C LEU A 139 14.05 -5.90 5.12
N GLY A 140 13.23 -5.35 4.22
CA GLY A 140 13.68 -4.37 3.24
C GLY A 140 13.65 -2.95 3.80
N MET A 141 14.58 -2.09 3.35
CA MET A 141 14.48 -0.65 3.63
C MET A 141 13.24 -0.03 2.96
N GLY A 142 12.71 -0.65 1.89
CA GLY A 142 11.43 -0.28 1.30
C GLY A 142 10.27 -0.41 2.28
N ASP A 143 10.23 -1.47 3.08
CA ASP A 143 9.18 -1.70 4.08
C ASP A 143 9.18 -0.62 5.15
N VAL A 144 10.37 -0.15 5.55
CA VAL A 144 10.53 0.96 6.51
C VAL A 144 9.91 2.25 5.97
N LYS A 145 10.18 2.57 4.70
CA LYS A 145 9.65 3.78 4.05
C LYS A 145 8.14 3.67 3.83
N LEU A 146 7.65 2.48 3.46
CA LEU A 146 6.22 2.22 3.32
C LEU A 146 5.50 2.30 4.67
N ALA A 147 6.07 1.77 5.75
CA ALA A 147 5.52 1.90 7.08
C ALA A 147 5.39 3.37 7.49
N ALA A 148 6.42 4.19 7.24
CA ALA A 148 6.36 5.63 7.48
C ALA A 148 5.25 6.30 6.65
N LEU A 149 5.10 5.96 5.37
CA LEU A 149 4.00 6.44 4.52
C LEU A 149 2.62 6.03 5.08
N ILE A 150 2.45 4.75 5.44
CA ILE A 150 1.20 4.25 6.03
C ILE A 150 0.89 5.04 7.30
N GLY A 151 1.86 5.21 8.21
CA GLY A 151 1.69 5.99 9.43
C GLY A 151 1.33 7.45 9.18
N ALA A 152 1.90 8.08 8.13
CA ALA A 152 1.50 9.43 7.74
C ALA A 152 0.05 9.50 7.27
N VAL A 153 -0.40 8.49 6.51
CA VAL A 153 -1.73 8.45 5.91
C VAL A 153 -2.82 8.12 6.93
N VAL A 154 -2.62 7.07 7.75
CA VAL A 154 -3.64 6.64 8.72
C VAL A 154 -3.57 7.41 10.04
N GLY A 155 -2.44 8.06 10.33
CA GLY A 155 -2.19 8.75 11.59
C GLY A 155 -1.84 7.80 12.74
N LEU A 156 -1.33 8.37 13.84
CA LEU A 156 -0.86 7.59 15.00
C LEU A 156 -1.95 6.70 15.63
N GLU A 157 -3.17 7.22 15.78
CA GLU A 157 -4.27 6.50 16.46
C GLU A 157 -4.63 5.20 15.76
N ARG A 158 -4.70 5.24 14.42
CA ARG A 158 -5.09 4.10 13.58
C ARG A 158 -3.92 3.18 13.23
N LEU A 159 -2.70 3.60 13.54
CA LEU A 159 -1.48 2.83 13.27
C LEU A 159 -1.47 1.50 14.02
N ALA A 160 -1.99 1.49 15.25
CA ALA A 160 -2.11 0.29 16.09
C ALA A 160 -3.06 -0.77 15.50
N LEU A 161 -3.92 -0.38 14.55
CA LEU A 161 -4.78 -1.29 13.80
C LEU A 161 -4.12 -1.70 12.47
N ALA A 162 -3.55 -0.75 11.75
CA ALA A 162 -3.00 -0.96 10.41
C ALA A 162 -1.78 -1.91 10.38
N LEU A 163 -0.77 -1.67 11.23
CA LEU A 163 0.46 -2.47 11.19
C LEU A 163 0.25 -3.92 11.65
N PRO A 164 -0.41 -4.19 12.80
CA PRO A 164 -0.65 -5.56 13.23
C PRO A 164 -1.52 -6.34 12.26
N LEU A 165 -2.53 -5.70 11.66
CA LEU A 165 -3.34 -6.32 10.62
C LEU A 165 -2.48 -6.72 9.41
N GLY A 166 -1.58 -5.85 8.95
CA GLY A 166 -0.64 -6.16 7.87
C GLY A 166 0.29 -7.32 8.21
N ILE A 167 0.87 -7.33 9.41
CA ILE A 167 1.72 -8.42 9.91
C ILE A 167 0.94 -9.74 9.96
N PHE A 168 -0.30 -9.71 10.47
CA PHE A 168 -1.14 -10.89 10.59
C PHE A 168 -1.51 -11.45 9.21
N LEU A 169 -1.91 -10.59 8.27
CA LEU A 169 -2.21 -10.99 6.90
C LEU A 169 -0.98 -11.60 6.21
N ALA A 170 0.19 -11.00 6.36
CA ALA A 170 1.44 -11.53 5.82
C ALA A 170 1.78 -12.89 6.42
N GLY A 171 1.67 -13.04 7.74
CA GLY A 171 1.92 -14.29 8.46
C GLY A 171 0.93 -15.39 8.09
N ALA A 172 -0.35 -15.07 7.96
CA ALA A 172 -1.38 -16.01 7.52
C ALA A 172 -1.12 -16.50 6.08
N ALA A 173 -0.80 -15.58 5.17
CA ALA A 173 -0.44 -15.93 3.80
C ALA A 173 0.84 -16.79 3.75
N ALA A 174 1.86 -16.44 4.53
CA ALA A 174 3.09 -17.23 4.67
C ALA A 174 2.78 -18.67 5.12
N LEU A 175 1.94 -18.81 6.15
CA LEU A 175 1.56 -20.09 6.70
C LEU A 175 0.81 -20.94 5.66
N VAL A 176 -0.16 -20.37 4.94
CA VAL A 176 -0.90 -21.08 3.88
C VAL A 176 0.04 -21.52 2.75
N LEU A 177 0.99 -20.68 2.34
CA LEU A 177 1.95 -21.03 1.29
C LEU A 177 2.92 -22.14 1.72
N LEU A 178 3.37 -22.12 2.98
CA LEU A 178 4.20 -23.18 3.55
C LEU A 178 3.41 -24.50 3.67
N LEU A 179 2.18 -24.47 4.18
CA LEU A 179 1.34 -25.66 4.36
C LEU A 179 0.88 -26.26 3.02
N SER A 180 0.69 -25.44 1.99
CA SER A 180 0.36 -25.90 0.64
C SER A 180 1.58 -26.40 -0.16
N GLY A 181 2.79 -26.32 0.42
CA GLY A 181 4.04 -26.71 -0.25
C GLY A 181 4.43 -25.78 -1.41
N ARG A 182 3.81 -24.60 -1.52
CA ARG A 182 4.07 -23.61 -2.57
C ARG A 182 5.18 -22.63 -2.22
N ALA A 183 5.67 -22.65 -0.98
CA ALA A 183 6.82 -21.89 -0.51
C ALA A 183 7.66 -22.72 0.46
N THR A 184 8.94 -22.36 0.56
CA THR A 184 9.91 -22.92 1.50
C THR A 184 10.36 -21.87 2.51
N ARG A 185 11.05 -22.30 3.58
CA ARG A 185 11.51 -21.42 4.68
C ARG A 185 12.51 -20.32 4.28
N GLY A 186 12.93 -20.24 3.02
CA GLY A 186 13.81 -19.19 2.49
C GLY A 186 13.16 -18.27 1.45
N ASP A 187 11.90 -18.54 1.06
CA ASP A 187 11.25 -17.72 0.05
C ASP A 187 10.83 -16.37 0.62
N SER A 188 11.27 -15.28 -0.02
CA SER A 188 10.85 -13.94 0.38
C SER A 188 9.40 -13.68 -0.01
N LEU A 189 8.59 -13.26 0.96
CA LEU A 189 7.21 -12.85 0.73
C LEU A 189 7.13 -11.34 0.50
N PRO A 190 6.22 -10.88 -0.37
CA PRO A 190 5.96 -9.46 -0.58
C PRO A 190 5.22 -8.90 0.64
N TYR A 191 5.99 -8.48 1.63
CA TYR A 191 5.48 -8.02 2.91
C TYR A 191 4.79 -6.65 2.79
N GLY A 192 5.32 -5.77 1.93
CA GLY A 192 4.74 -4.46 1.64
C GLY A 192 3.33 -4.54 1.06
N HIS A 193 3.03 -5.56 0.25
CA HIS A 193 1.69 -5.83 -0.29
C HIS A 193 0.64 -5.94 0.83
N PHE A 194 0.89 -6.79 1.83
CA PHE A 194 -0.06 -7.01 2.92
C PHE A 194 -0.19 -5.79 3.84
N MET A 195 0.90 -5.07 4.10
CA MET A 195 0.84 -3.80 4.84
C MET A 195 -0.01 -2.75 4.12
N ALA A 196 0.20 -2.58 2.81
CA ALA A 196 -0.55 -1.61 2.01
C ALA A 196 -2.04 -1.95 1.96
N LEU A 197 -2.40 -3.23 1.81
CA LEU A 197 -3.79 -3.67 1.87
C LEU A 197 -4.41 -3.45 3.26
N ALA A 198 -3.69 -3.74 4.33
CA ALA A 198 -4.16 -3.49 5.69
C ALA A 198 -4.41 -2.00 5.94
N ALA A 199 -3.52 -1.12 5.46
CA ALA A 199 -3.70 0.32 5.54
C ALA A 199 -4.96 0.78 4.79
N VAL A 200 -5.18 0.26 3.58
CA VAL A 200 -6.39 0.53 2.79
C VAL A 200 -7.66 0.09 3.52
N VAL A 201 -7.67 -1.11 4.10
CA VAL A 201 -8.80 -1.61 4.91
C VAL A 201 -9.05 -0.68 6.08
N VAL A 202 -8.00 -0.29 6.81
CA VAL A 202 -8.13 0.64 7.93
C VAL A 202 -8.71 1.97 7.46
N MET A 203 -8.29 2.53 6.32
CA MET A 203 -8.89 3.80 5.83
C MET A 203 -10.41 3.72 5.62
N VAL A 204 -10.95 2.53 5.32
CA VAL A 204 -12.37 2.30 5.08
C VAL A 204 -13.16 2.03 6.37
N VAL A 205 -12.53 1.46 7.41
CA VAL A 205 -13.18 1.09 8.69
C VAL A 205 -13.07 2.22 9.68
#